data_AF-A0AAV1K4R7-F1
#
_entry.id   AF-A0AAV1K4R7-F1
#
_cell.length_a   1.000
_cell.length_b   1.000
_cell.length_c   1.000
_cell.angle_alpha   90.00
_cell.angle_beta   90.00
_cell.angle_gamma   90.00
#
_symmetry.space_group_name_H-M   'P 1'
#
loop_
_entity.id
_entity.type
_entity.pdbx_description
1 polymer ?
#
loop_
_entity_poly.entity_id
_entity_poly.type
_entity_poly.pdbx_seq_one_letter_code
_entity_poly.pdbx_strand_id
1 'polypeptide(L)'
;MPSCVLRKYKNYGSKINKSEGISYHTFPSDDFTKHKWVSIVQAERSEHDWMPTKSSTICSAYFNHEDKYTTSKGYLRLKKLQYL
;
A
#
# COMPACT_ATOMS: atom_id res chain seq x y z
N MET A 1 -13.67 -6.78 -2.56
CA MET A 1 -13.39 -5.37 -2.19
C MET A 1 -11.98 -5.33 -1.64
N PRO A 2 -11.03 -4.59 -2.25
CA PRO A 2 -9.66 -4.55 -1.74
C PRO A 2 -9.64 -3.92 -0.35
N SER A 3 -8.92 -4.54 0.58
CA SER A 3 -8.71 -4.03 1.93
C SER A 3 -7.23 -3.78 2.17
N CYS A 4 -6.93 -2.71 2.90
CA CYS A 4 -5.57 -2.45 3.34
C CYS A 4 -5.16 -3.51 4.38
N VAL A 5 -3.98 -4.10 4.21
CA VAL A 5 -3.44 -5.09 5.15
C VAL A 5 -3.00 -4.46 6.47
N LEU A 6 -2.72 -3.16 6.50
CA LEU A 6 -2.29 -2.43 7.68
C LEU A 6 -3.51 -1.98 8.52
N ARG A 7 -3.43 -2.16 9.84
CA ARG A 7 -4.57 -2.03 10.76
C ARG A 7 -4.85 -0.58 11.16
N LYS A 8 -3.83 0.28 11.19
CA LYS A 8 -3.92 1.68 11.60
C LYS A 8 -4.90 2.49 10.75
N TYR A 9 -5.00 2.24 9.44
CA TYR A 9 -6.00 2.86 8.57
C TYR A 9 -7.06 1.83 8.17
N LYS A 10 -8.11 1.73 9.00
CA LYS A 10 -9.28 0.87 8.78
C LYS A 10 -10.19 1.43 7.68
N ASN A 11 -9.74 1.38 6.43
CA ASN A 11 -10.55 1.72 5.25
C ASN A 11 -11.45 0.54 4.88
N TYR A 12 -12.42 0.20 5.74
CA TYR A 12 -13.50 -0.73 5.38
C TYR A 12 -14.53 0.01 4.54
N GLY A 13 -15.06 -0.64 3.50
CA GLY A 13 -15.86 -0.05 2.42
C GLY A 13 -17.05 0.85 2.79
N SER A 14 -17.49 0.84 4.05
CA SER A 14 -18.57 1.69 4.60
C SER A 14 -18.09 3.00 5.25
N LYS A 15 -16.81 3.15 5.59
CA LYS A 15 -16.18 4.40 6.07
C LYS A 15 -15.21 4.99 5.05
N ILE A 16 -15.40 4.69 3.77
CA ILE A 16 -14.67 5.40 2.71
C ILE A 16 -15.22 6.83 2.73
N ASN A 17 -14.48 7.74 3.35
CA ASN A 17 -14.55 9.15 2.98
C ASN A 17 -14.16 9.19 1.51
N LYS A 18 -15.16 9.13 0.62
CA LYS A 18 -14.97 9.23 -0.84
C LYS A 18 -14.18 10.49 -1.23
N SER A 19 -14.04 11.45 -0.30
CA SER A 19 -13.26 12.67 -0.46
C SER A 19 -11.74 12.49 -0.44
N GLU A 20 -11.16 11.39 0.09
CA GLU A 20 -9.70 11.29 0.25
C GLU A 20 -8.95 10.61 -0.92
N GLY A 21 -9.65 10.11 -1.95
CA GLY A 21 -8.97 9.61 -3.16
C GLY A 21 -7.96 8.48 -2.88
N ILE A 22 -8.28 7.59 -1.92
CA ILE A 22 -7.37 6.51 -1.50
C ILE A 22 -7.29 5.44 -2.59
N SER A 23 -6.07 5.14 -3.04
CA SER A 23 -5.77 4.03 -3.96
C SER A 23 -5.17 2.85 -3.20
N TYR A 24 -5.35 1.65 -3.75
CA TYR A 24 -4.81 0.40 -3.21
C TYR A 24 -3.70 -0.11 -4.11
N HIS A 25 -2.55 -0.42 -3.52
CA HIS A 25 -1.36 -0.86 -4.23
C HIS A 25 -1.03 -2.29 -3.83
N THR A 26 -0.90 -3.17 -4.82
CA THR A 26 -0.41 -4.54 -4.60
C THR A 26 1.07 -4.54 -4.31
N PHE A 27 1.55 -5.61 -3.68
CA PHE A 27 2.97 -5.82 -3.45
C PHE A 27 3.73 -5.86 -4.79
N PRO A 28 4.92 -5.25 -4.86
CA PRO A 28 5.74 -5.27 -6.07
C PRO A 28 6.27 -6.68 -6.35
N SER A 29 6.62 -6.93 -7.61
CA SER A 29 7.28 -8.18 -8.04
C SER A 29 8.75 -8.25 -7.65
N ASP A 30 9.38 -7.10 -7.37
CA ASP A 30 10.77 -7.03 -6.93
C ASP A 30 10.91 -7.55 -5.50
N ASP A 31 11.77 -8.55 -5.30
CA ASP A 31 11.93 -9.22 -4.02
C ASP A 31 12.44 -8.27 -2.94
N PHE A 32 13.39 -7.38 -3.25
CA PHE A 32 13.94 -6.46 -2.24
C PHE A 32 12.88 -5.50 -1.70
N THR A 33 12.15 -4.84 -2.60
CA THR A 33 11.07 -3.92 -2.24
C THR A 33 9.92 -4.65 -1.55
N LYS A 34 9.59 -5.86 -2.02
CA LYS A 34 8.56 -6.70 -1.42
C LYS A 34 8.93 -7.09 0.02
N HIS A 35 10.15 -7.54 0.28
CA HIS A 35 10.61 -7.86 1.63
C HIS A 35 10.53 -6.64 2.55
N LYS A 36 10.95 -5.45 2.08
CA LYS A 36 10.83 -4.20 2.85
C LYS A 36 9.38 -3.89 3.23
N TRP A 37 8.45 -4.03 2.29
CA TRP A 37 7.02 -3.82 2.56
C TRP A 37 6.48 -4.85 3.55
N VAL A 38 6.87 -6.11 3.40
CA VAL A 38 6.48 -7.19 4.33
C VAL A 38 6.96 -6.89 5.74
N SER A 39 8.22 -6.51 5.93
CA SER A 39 8.76 -6.18 7.26
C SER A 39 8.00 -5.04 7.92
N ILE A 40 7.59 -4.02 7.15
CA ILE A 40 6.76 -2.92 7.66
C ILE A 40 5.39 -3.43 8.12
N VAL A 41 4.76 -4.32 7.34
CA VAL A 41 3.46 -4.89 7.68
C VAL A 41 3.54 -5.80 8.91
N GLN A 42 4.56 -6.64 8.99
CA GLN A 42 4.81 -7.51 10.14
C GLN A 42 5.00 -6.68 11.42
N ALA A 43 5.80 -5.60 11.35
CA ALA A 43 6.01 -4.69 12.47
C ALA A 43 4.74 -3.94 12.87
N GLU A 44 3.92 -3.46 11.93
CA GLU A 44 2.69 -2.73 12.23
C GLU A 44 1.59 -3.64 12.81
N ARG A 45 1.51 -4.88 12.33
CA ARG A 45 0.52 -5.85 12.78
C ARG A 45 0.95 -6.61 14.03
N SER A 46 2.23 -6.50 14.42
CA SER A 46 2.88 -7.38 15.39
C SER A 46 2.74 -8.87 15.03
N GLU A 47 2.72 -9.18 13.74
CA GLU A 47 2.56 -10.53 13.19
C GLU A 47 3.81 -10.89 12.38
N HIS A 48 4.79 -11.56 13.00
CA HIS A 48 6.11 -11.81 12.39
C HIS A 48 6.05 -12.86 11.27
N ASP A 49 5.06 -13.76 11.31
CA ASP A 49 4.86 -14.79 10.29
C ASP A 49 3.94 -14.32 9.15
N TRP A 50 3.51 -13.06 9.17
CA TRP A 50 2.58 -12.55 8.16
C TRP A 50 3.25 -12.49 6.79
N MET A 51 2.54 -13.00 5.78
CA MET A 51 2.97 -13.02 4.38
C MET A 51 1.88 -12.45 3.46
N PRO A 52 2.26 -11.70 2.41
CA PRO A 52 1.32 -11.12 1.47
C PRO A 52 0.77 -12.18 0.52
N THR A 53 -0.54 -12.13 0.28
CA THR A 53 -1.24 -12.90 -0.75
C THR A 53 -1.44 -12.07 -2.03
N LYS A 54 -1.94 -12.69 -3.11
CA LYS A 54 -2.27 -11.98 -4.37
C LYS A 54 -3.28 -10.84 -4.19
N SER A 55 -4.15 -10.94 -3.17
CA SER A 55 -5.15 -9.92 -2.84
C SER A 55 -4.68 -8.93 -1.78
N SER A 56 -3.47 -9.09 -1.25
CA SER A 56 -2.92 -8.20 -0.23
C SER A 56 -2.55 -6.85 -0.86
N THR A 57 -3.10 -5.78 -0.30
CA THR A 57 -2.88 -4.41 -0.78
C THR A 57 -2.55 -3.46 0.36
N ILE A 58 -1.78 -2.42 0.06
CA ILE A 58 -1.49 -1.30 0.97
C ILE A 58 -2.18 -0.06 0.43
N CYS A 59 -2.85 0.70 1.29
CA CYS A 59 -3.49 1.95 0.87
C CYS A 59 -2.48 3.10 0.72
N SER A 60 -2.77 4.03 -0.19
CA SER A 60 -1.93 5.20 -0.50
C SER A 60 -1.64 6.12 0.71
N ALA A 61 -2.39 5.97 1.81
CA ALA A 61 -2.20 6.70 3.06
C ALA A 61 -0.88 6.36 3.77
N TYR A 62 -0.32 5.16 3.53
CA TYR A 62 0.97 4.76 4.11
C TYR A 62 2.19 5.16 3.28
N PHE A 63 1.96 5.75 2.10
CA PHE A 63 3.04 6.24 1.25
C PHE A 63 3.15 7.75 1.39
N ASN A 64 4.38 8.24 1.44
CA ASN A 64 4.64 9.67 1.46
C ASN A 64 4.16 10.31 0.15
N HIS A 65 3.81 11.59 0.22
CA HIS A 65 3.40 12.33 -0.98
C HIS A 65 4.49 12.33 -2.05
N GLU A 66 5.76 12.31 -1.65
CA GLU A 66 6.92 12.28 -2.53
C GLU A 66 7.06 10.96 -3.30
N ASP A 67 6.60 9.85 -2.73
CA ASP A 67 6.60 8.53 -3.36
C ASP A 67 5.41 8.34 -4.31
N LYS A 68 4.46 9.28 -4.30
CA LYS A 68 3.25 9.24 -5.12
C LYS A 68 3.39 10.20 -6.30
N TYR A 69 2.79 9.84 -7.43
CA TYR A 69 2.59 10.74 -8.56
C TYR A 69 1.25 10.48 -9.22
N THR A 70 0.63 11.54 -9.73
CA THR A 70 -0.60 11.45 -10.50
C THR A 70 -0.25 11.39 -11.97
N THR A 71 -0.73 10.36 -12.67
CA THR A 71 -0.61 10.26 -14.12
C THR A 71 -1.48 11.33 -14.80
N SER A 72 -1.18 11.69 -16.05
CA SER A 72 -2.01 12.62 -16.85
C SER A 72 -3.47 12.19 -16.99
N LYS A 73 -3.76 10.90 -16.77
CA LYS A 73 -5.12 10.32 -16.76
C LYS A 73 -5.80 10.35 -15.39
N GLY A 74 -5.20 10.97 -14.38
CA GLY A 74 -5.75 11.09 -13.02
C GLY A 74 -5.49 9.90 -12.09
N TYR A 75 -4.79 8.85 -12.52
CA TYR A 75 -4.47 7.72 -11.66
C TYR A 75 -3.30 8.03 -10.72
N LEU A 76 -3.45 7.72 -9.42
CA LEU A 76 -2.37 7.77 -8.44
C LEU A 76 -1.50 6.52 -8.56
N ARG A 77 -0.20 6.73 -8.76
CA ARG A 77 0.81 5.66 -8.85
C ARG A 77 1.94 5.91 -7.86
N LEU A 78 2.62 4.83 -7.48
CA LEU A 78 3.84 4.91 -6.69
C LEU A 78 5.03 5.00 -7.64
N LYS A 79 5.96 5.91 -7.35
CA LYS A 79 7.25 5.99 -8.05
C LYS A 79 7.93 4.63 -7.89
N LYS A 80 8.34 4.05 -9.00
CA LYS A 80 9.23 2.89 -8.96
C LYS A 80 10.53 3.46 -8.42
N LEU A 81 10.93 3.08 -7.21
CA LEU A 81 12.25 3.43 -6.68
C LEU A 81 13.29 2.77 -7.62
N GLN A 82 13.74 3.52 -8.63
CA GLN A 82 14.97 3.22 -9.34
C GLN A 82 16.10 3.53 -8.36
N TYR A 83 16.48 2.55 -7.56
CA TYR A 83 17.77 2.60 -6.88
C TYR A 83 18.84 2.32 -7.95
N LEU A 84 19.39 3.39 -8.51
CA LEU A 84 20.80 3.44 -8.94
C LEU A 84 21.59 4.08 -7.80
#